data_AF-A0A5B9DFC6-F1
#
_entry.id   AF-A0A5B9DFC6-F1
#
_cell.length_a   1.000
_cell.length_b   1.000
_cell.length_c   1.000
_cell.angle_alpha   90.00
_cell.angle_beta   90.00
_cell.angle_gamma   90.00
#
_symmetry.space_group_name_H-M   'P 1'
#
loop_
_entity.id
_entity.type
_entity.pdbx_description
1 polymer ?
#
loop_
_entity_poly.entity_id
_entity_poly.type
_entity_poly.pdbx_seq_one_letter_code
_entity_poly.pdbx_strand_id
1 'polypeptide(L)'
;MGNKFYTLMKKRGFSETLTVLNSFDNKEAVQARFFEKFEASDSYYNAYLRVKKSLLDTGLIKFKLNDANEKVIYLTEKGLKVLKKINEIEKLID
;
A
#
# COMPACT_ATOMS: atom_id res chain seq x y z
N MET A 1 4.44 21.71 -12.56
CA MET A 1 3.77 20.49 -12.06
C MET A 1 4.66 19.86 -11.00
N GLY A 2 4.21 19.78 -9.74
CA GLY A 2 4.98 19.12 -8.69
C GLY A 2 5.15 17.63 -8.98
N ASN A 3 6.28 17.05 -8.57
CA ASN A 3 6.55 15.63 -8.75
C ASN A 3 5.46 14.80 -8.02
N LYS A 4 4.59 14.13 -8.79
CA LYS A 4 3.45 13.36 -8.28
C LYS A 4 3.89 12.25 -7.33
N PHE A 5 5.02 11.59 -7.62
CA PHE A 5 5.59 10.57 -6.75
C PHE A 5 6.02 11.17 -5.41
N TYR A 6 6.81 12.25 -5.44
CA TYR A 6 7.26 12.94 -4.21
C TYR A 6 6.08 13.39 -3.33
N THR A 7 5.00 13.88 -3.97
CA THR A 7 3.79 14.33 -3.26
C THR A 7 3.04 13.18 -2.57
N LEU A 8 3.11 11.97 -3.11
CA LEU A 8 2.49 10.77 -2.53
C LEU A 8 3.38 10.14 -1.46
N MET A 9 4.68 10.00 -1.74
CA MET A 9 5.65 9.41 -0.82
C MET A 9 5.68 10.09 0.54
N LYS A 10 5.59 11.42 0.59
CA LYS A 10 5.57 12.17 1.85
C LYS A 10 4.30 11.97 2.69
N LYS A 11 3.24 11.37 2.12
CA LYS A 11 1.98 11.17 2.85
C LYS A 11 2.09 9.91 3.70
N ARG A 12 1.99 10.07 5.01
CA ARG A 12 1.85 8.96 5.95
C ARG A 12 0.75 8.00 5.49
N GLY A 13 1.06 6.72 5.51
CA GLY A 13 0.22 5.64 5.04
C GLY A 13 0.51 5.22 3.60
N PHE A 14 1.23 5.99 2.79
CA PHE A 14 1.55 5.59 1.41
C PHE A 14 2.50 4.39 1.38
N SER A 15 3.71 4.55 1.93
CA SER A 15 4.72 3.48 1.94
C SER A 15 4.25 2.30 2.77
N GLU A 16 3.67 2.60 3.94
CA GLU A 16 3.13 1.62 4.89
C GLU A 16 2.05 0.75 4.24
N THR A 17 1.17 1.32 3.39
CA THR A 17 0.13 0.52 2.72
C THR A 17 0.76 -0.49 1.78
N LEU A 18 1.77 -0.08 1.00
CA LEU A 18 2.44 -0.97 0.06
C LEU A 18 3.22 -2.05 0.81
N THR A 19 3.95 -1.68 1.86
CA THR A 19 4.75 -2.59 2.69
C THR A 19 3.86 -3.61 3.42
N VAL A 20 2.77 -3.14 4.05
CA VAL A 20 1.83 -4.02 4.77
C VAL A 20 1.17 -5.00 3.80
N LEU A 21 0.67 -4.54 2.65
CA LEU A 21 0.09 -5.46 1.67
C LEU A 21 1.11 -6.45 1.11
N ASN A 22 2.36 -6.02 0.86
CA ASN A 22 3.42 -6.91 0.40
C ASN A 22 3.80 -7.98 1.44
N SER A 23 3.48 -7.77 2.71
CA SER A 23 3.77 -8.70 3.81
C SER A 23 2.71 -9.79 4.02
N PHE A 24 1.60 -9.76 3.27
CA PHE A 24 0.58 -10.82 3.29
C PHE A 24 0.82 -11.83 2.18
N ASP A 25 0.36 -13.06 2.39
CA ASP A 25 0.28 -14.07 1.34
C ASP A 25 -0.55 -13.55 0.17
N ASN A 26 -0.14 -13.89 -1.05
CA ASN A 26 -0.73 -13.37 -2.30
C ASN A 26 -0.76 -11.84 -2.42
N LYS A 27 -0.12 -11.12 -1.49
CA LYS A 27 -0.10 -9.66 -1.37
C LYS A 27 -1.50 -9.05 -1.24
N GLU A 28 -2.39 -9.76 -0.57
CA GLU A 28 -3.78 -9.37 -0.37
C GLU A 28 -4.25 -9.58 1.07
N ALA A 29 -5.24 -8.81 1.48
CA ALA A 29 -5.86 -8.97 2.79
C ALA A 29 -7.32 -8.53 2.76
N VAL A 30 -8.15 -9.24 3.53
CA VAL A 30 -9.45 -8.71 3.95
C VAL A 30 -9.23 -7.42 4.74
N GLN A 31 -10.20 -6.51 4.64
CA GLN A 31 -10.04 -5.15 5.16
C GLN A 31 -9.72 -5.10 6.66
N ALA A 32 -10.33 -5.97 7.48
CA ALA A 32 -10.06 -6.06 8.91
C ALA A 32 -8.60 -6.42 9.20
N ARG A 33 -8.10 -7.50 8.60
CA ARG A 33 -6.70 -7.95 8.75
C ARG A 33 -5.69 -6.93 8.23
N PHE A 34 -6.02 -6.25 7.13
CA PHE A 34 -5.19 -5.15 6.64
C PHE A 34 -5.03 -4.08 7.71
N PHE A 35 -6.12 -3.64 8.34
CA PHE A 35 -6.06 -2.60 9.37
C PHE A 35 -5.35 -3.03 10.64
N GLU A 36 -5.56 -4.27 11.12
CA GLU A 36 -4.82 -4.81 12.27
C GLU A 36 -3.29 -4.69 12.07
N LYS A 37 -2.80 -5.11 10.89
CA LYS A 37 -1.36 -5.05 10.58
C LYS A 37 -0.88 -3.63 10.27
N PHE A 38 -1.75 -2.78 9.72
CA PHE A 38 -1.44 -1.38 9.41
C PHE A 38 -1.33 -0.52 10.66
N GLU A 39 -2.15 -0.79 11.69
CA GLU A 39 -2.01 -0.14 12.99
C GLU A 39 -0.73 -0.58 13.71
N ALA A 40 -0.34 -1.85 13.56
CA ALA A 40 0.93 -2.36 14.07
C ALA A 40 2.18 -1.78 13.38
N SER A 41 2.05 -1.19 12.18
CA SER A 41 3.17 -0.58 11.45
C SER A 41 3.37 0.90 11.78
N ASP A 42 3.08 1.31 13.02
CA ASP A 42 3.03 2.71 13.46
C ASP A 42 2.17 3.62 12.57
N SER A 43 1.13 3.08 11.94
CA SER A 43 0.18 3.85 11.14
C SER A 43 -1.21 3.78 11.77
N TYR A 44 -2.18 4.47 11.19
CA TYR A 44 -3.54 4.49 11.73
C TYR A 44 -4.57 4.60 10.61
N TYR A 45 -5.80 4.16 10.86
CA TYR A 45 -6.89 4.13 9.88
C TYR A 45 -7.01 5.43 9.04
N ASN A 46 -6.96 6.59 9.70
CA ASN A 46 -7.04 7.89 9.01
C ASN A 46 -5.85 8.17 8.07
N ALA A 47 -4.66 7.61 8.33
CA ALA A 47 -3.53 7.71 7.42
C ALA A 47 -3.80 6.95 6.12
N TYR A 48 -4.32 5.72 6.20
CA TYR A 48 -4.77 4.97 5.02
C TYR A 48 -5.86 5.73 4.26
N LEU A 49 -6.87 6.26 4.93
CA LEU A 49 -7.95 7.00 4.27
C LEU A 49 -7.45 8.21 3.45
N ARG A 50 -6.42 8.92 3.92
CA ARG A 50 -5.82 10.06 3.22
C ARG A 50 -5.13 9.67 1.91
N VAL A 51 -4.60 8.45 1.82
CA VAL A 51 -3.88 7.98 0.63
C VAL A 51 -4.70 7.03 -0.24
N LYS A 52 -5.78 6.44 0.30
CA LYS A 52 -6.64 5.45 -0.35
C LYS A 52 -7.04 5.87 -1.76
N LYS A 53 -7.61 7.07 -1.92
CA LYS A 53 -8.05 7.57 -3.22
C LYS A 53 -6.87 7.61 -4.21
N SER A 54 -5.74 8.15 -3.80
CA SER A 54 -4.55 8.22 -4.66
C SER A 54 -3.98 6.85 -5.01
N LEU A 55 -3.97 5.89 -4.09
CA LEU A 55 -3.50 4.52 -4.34
C LEU A 55 -4.41 3.78 -5.34
N LEU A 56 -5.72 4.00 -5.27
CA LEU A 56 -6.70 3.44 -6.21
C LEU A 56 -6.62 4.12 -7.59
N ASP A 57 -6.60 5.46 -7.63
CA ASP A 57 -6.54 6.24 -8.87
C ASP A 57 -5.25 5.96 -9.65
N THR A 58 -4.15 5.67 -8.95
CA THR A 58 -2.88 5.28 -9.57
C THR A 58 -2.80 3.79 -9.92
N GLY A 59 -3.76 2.99 -9.46
CA GLY A 59 -3.82 1.55 -9.65
C GLY A 59 -2.71 0.79 -8.92
N LEU A 60 -2.16 1.35 -7.84
CA LEU A 60 -1.14 0.69 -7.01
C LEU A 60 -1.78 -0.42 -6.17
N ILE A 61 -2.99 -0.17 -5.67
CA ILE A 61 -3.84 -1.16 -5.01
C ILE A 61 -5.16 -1.30 -5.75
N LYS A 62 -5.84 -2.43 -5.58
CA LYS A 62 -7.18 -2.69 -6.11
C LYS A 62 -7.96 -3.59 -5.14
N PHE A 63 -9.24 -3.79 -5.44
CA PHE A 63 -10.10 -4.75 -4.74
C PHE A 63 -10.46 -5.90 -5.67
N LYS A 64 -10.55 -7.12 -5.14
CA LYS A 64 -11.09 -8.30 -5.82
C LYS A 64 -11.76 -9.24 -4.81
N LEU A 65 -12.38 -10.31 -5.29
CA LEU A 65 -12.73 -11.46 -4.44
C LEU A 65 -11.55 -12.43 -4.41
N ASN A 66 -11.25 -12.99 -3.25
CA ASN A 66 -10.29 -14.10 -3.11
C ASN A 66 -10.98 -15.45 -3.39
N ASP A 67 -10.23 -16.54 -3.27
CA ASP A 67 -10.74 -17.91 -3.50
C ASP A 67 -11.82 -18.33 -2.50
N ALA A 68 -11.92 -17.64 -1.35
CA ALA A 68 -12.97 -17.82 -0.34
C ALA A 68 -14.18 -16.89 -0.54
N ASN A 69 -14.29 -16.22 -1.70
CA ASN A 69 -15.31 -15.21 -2.00
C ASN A 69 -15.34 -14.00 -1.05
N GLU A 70 -14.23 -13.70 -0.39
CA GLU A 70 -14.09 -12.52 0.46
C GLU A 70 -13.53 -11.34 -0.33
N LYS A 71 -14.06 -10.15 -0.05
CA LYS A 71 -13.54 -8.91 -0.65
C LYS A 71 -12.19 -8.55 -0.01
N VAL A 72 -11.14 -8.58 -0.82
CA VAL A 72 -9.77 -8.28 -0.40
C VAL A 72 -9.23 -7.02 -1.07
N ILE A 73 -8.39 -6.27 -0.34
CA ILE A 73 -7.50 -5.26 -0.90
C ILE A 73 -6.22 -5.99 -1.30
N TYR A 74 -5.70 -5.74 -2.50
CA TYR A 74 -4.46 -6.36 -2.95
C TYR A 74 -3.49 -5.34 -3.56
N LEU A 75 -2.20 -5.64 -3.38
CA LEU A 75 -1.10 -4.93 -4.02
C LEU A 75 -0.97 -5.42 -5.47
N THR A 76 -1.14 -4.50 -6.42
CA THR A 76 -0.98 -4.83 -7.84
C THR A 76 0.50 -5.05 -8.20
N GLU A 77 0.76 -5.65 -9.35
CA GLU A 77 2.12 -5.71 -9.90
C GLU A 77 2.77 -4.31 -10.05
N LYS A 78 1.97 -3.31 -10.40
CA LYS A 78 2.41 -1.92 -10.48
C LYS A 78 2.81 -1.40 -9.10
N GLY A 79 1.98 -1.64 -8.09
CA GLY A 79 2.27 -1.32 -6.69
C GLY A 79 3.56 -1.98 -6.20
N LEU A 80 3.75 -3.26 -6.51
CA LEU A 80 4.95 -4.01 -6.17
C LEU A 80 6.20 -3.43 -6.85
N LYS A 81 6.12 -3.05 -8.13
CA LYS A 81 7.23 -2.40 -8.85
C LYS A 81 7.61 -1.07 -8.20
N VAL A 82 6.62 -0.25 -7.80
CA VAL A 82 6.89 1.01 -7.08
C VAL A 82 7.56 0.74 -5.73
N LEU A 83 7.04 -0.21 -4.94
CA LEU A 83 7.64 -0.58 -3.66
C LEU A 83 9.10 -1.03 -3.81
N LYS A 84 9.40 -1.89 -4.79
CA LYS A 84 10.79 -2.30 -5.07
C LYS A 84 11.70 -1.12 -5.37
N LYS A 85 11.23 -0.14 -6.16
CA LYS A 85 12.00 1.06 -6.48
C LYS A 85 12.21 1.96 -5.27
N ILE A 86 11.24 2.06 -4.37
CA ILE A 86 11.39 2.77 -3.09
C ILE A 86 12.51 2.12 -2.27
N ASN A 87 12.44 0.80 -2.07
CA ASN A 87 13.44 0.06 -1.30
C ASN A 87 14.84 0.10 -1.94
N GLU A 88 14.94 0.12 -3.28
CA GLU A 88 16.20 0.31 -3.99
C GLU A 88 16.80 1.69 -3.68
N ILE A 89 15.98 2.75 -3.65
CA ILE A 89 16.43 4.11 -3.33
C ILE A 89 16.86 4.20 -1.86
N GLU A 90 16.10 3.62 -0.93
CA GLU A 90 16.43 3.57 0.51
C GLU A 90 17.80 2.92 0.73
N LYS A 91 18.07 1.78 0.08
CA LYS A 91 19.38 1.10 0.14
C LYS A 91 20.56 1.90 -0.40
N LEU A 92 20.33 2.93 -1.22
CA LEU A 92 21.41 3.76 -1.78
C LEU A 92 21.76 4.92 -0.85
N ILE A 93 20.88 5.26 0.10
CA ILE A 93 21.04 6.37 1.04
C ILE A 93 21.29 5.90 2.48
N ASP A 94 20.95 4.65 2.79
CA ASP A 94 21.38 3.93 4.00
C ASP A 94 22.89 3.62 3.98
#